data_AF-A0A392NBY3-F1
#
_entry.id   AF-A0A392NBY3-F1
#
_cell.length_a   1.000
_cell.length_b   1.000
_cell.length_c   1.000
_cell.angle_alpha   90.00
_cell.angle_beta   90.00
_cell.angle_gamma   90.00
#
_symmetry.space_group_name_H-M   'P 1'
#
loop_
_entity.id
_entity.type
_entity.pdbx_description
1 polymer ?
#
loop_
_entity_poly.entity_id
_entity_poly.type
_entity_poly.pdbx_seq_one_letter_code
_entity_poly.pdbx_strand_id
1 'polypeptide(L)'
;MFVEVDPVHDEILRKKEEQDREKPQRHLFRFPHMGMWTKLRPGVWNFLEKASKLFEMHLYTMGNKLYATEMAKVLDPKGVLFAGRVISRGDDAETVDTKSKDLEGVLGMESSVVIIDDSVRVWPHNKLNLIVVERYTYFPCSRRQFGLPGPSLLEIDHDERPDTGTLASSLGVIERIHHNFFASESLEEVDVRNILASEQRKILDGCRIVFSRVFPVGEANPHLHPLWQTAEQFGASCTNQIDDQ
;
A
#
# COMPACT_ATOMS: atom_id res chain seq x y z
N MET A 1 -2.96 -3.90 -20.18
CA MET A 1 -4.20 -4.58 -20.60
C MET A 1 -4.75 -5.27 -19.36
N PHE A 2 -5.95 -4.89 -18.90
CA PHE A 2 -6.56 -5.52 -17.74
C PHE A 2 -6.88 -6.97 -18.08
N VAL A 3 -6.47 -7.91 -17.23
CA VAL A 3 -6.62 -9.34 -17.50
C VAL A 3 -8.08 -9.73 -17.28
N GLU A 4 -8.68 -10.34 -18.30
CA GLU A 4 -10.04 -10.87 -18.18
C GLU A 4 -10.13 -11.91 -17.07
N VAL A 5 -11.20 -11.80 -16.29
CA VAL A 5 -11.59 -12.81 -15.32
C VAL A 5 -12.19 -13.98 -16.11
N ASP A 6 -11.80 -15.22 -15.80
CA ASP A 6 -12.36 -16.38 -16.50
C ASP A 6 -13.87 -16.52 -16.23
N PRO A 7 -14.62 -17.24 -17.10
CA PRO A 7 -16.08 -17.28 -17.03
C PRO A 7 -16.65 -17.78 -15.71
N VAL A 8 -15.94 -18.70 -15.02
CA VAL A 8 -16.39 -19.25 -13.74
C VAL A 8 -16.33 -18.17 -12.66
N HIS A 9 -15.21 -17.45 -12.58
CA HIS A 9 -15.07 -16.35 -11.65
C HIS A 9 -15.97 -15.15 -12.01
N ASP A 10 -16.25 -14.88 -13.30
CA ASP A 10 -17.18 -13.82 -13.71
C ASP A 10 -18.58 -14.04 -13.14
N GLU A 11 -19.10 -15.27 -13.22
CA GLU A 11 -20.42 -15.63 -12.69
C GLU A 11 -20.49 -15.48 -11.16
N ILE A 12 -19.41 -15.87 -10.45
CA ILE A 12 -19.29 -15.68 -9.00
C ILE A 12 -19.32 -14.19 -8.66
N LEU A 13 -18.56 -13.37 -9.40
CA LEU A 13 -18.49 -11.93 -9.17
C LEU A 13 -19.82 -11.22 -9.43
N ARG A 14 -20.59 -11.63 -10.45
CA ARG A 14 -21.94 -11.09 -10.71
C ARG A 14 -22.85 -11.27 -9.51
N LYS A 15 -22.94 -12.50 -8.98
CA LYS A 15 -23.77 -12.80 -7.79
C LYS A 15 -23.33 -12.01 -6.57
N LYS A 16 -22.00 -11.92 -6.34
CA LYS A 16 -21.45 -11.15 -5.22
C LYS A 16 -21.71 -9.65 -5.39
N GLU A 17 -21.64 -9.12 -6.60
CA GLU A 17 -21.86 -7.70 -6.86
C GLU A 17 -23.33 -7.32 -6.69
N GLU A 18 -24.26 -8.18 -7.10
CA GLU A 18 -25.70 -7.99 -6.86
C GLU A 18 -26.00 -7.88 -5.36
N GLN A 19 -25.45 -8.78 -4.55
CA GLN A 19 -25.58 -8.72 -3.07
C GLN A 19 -24.90 -7.48 -2.49
N ASP A 20 -23.78 -7.04 -3.08
CA ASP A 20 -23.04 -5.90 -2.59
C ASP A 20 -23.76 -4.56 -2.86
N ARG A 21 -24.59 -4.47 -3.90
CA ARG A 21 -25.41 -3.28 -4.21
C ARG A 21 -26.40 -2.90 -3.11
N GLU A 22 -26.84 -3.86 -2.31
CA GLU A 22 -27.79 -3.63 -1.21
C GLU A 22 -27.10 -2.96 0.00
N LYS A 23 -25.76 -2.95 0.03
CA LYS A 23 -25.00 -2.38 1.13
C LYS A 23 -24.84 -0.86 0.97
N PRO A 24 -24.87 -0.09 2.07
CA PRO A 24 -24.61 1.35 2.03
C PRO A 24 -23.20 1.68 1.55
N GLN A 25 -22.25 0.78 1.84
CA GLN A 25 -20.85 0.88 1.47
C GLN A 25 -20.46 -0.30 0.59
N ARG A 26 -20.53 -0.07 -0.72
CA ARG A 26 -20.17 -1.04 -1.76
C ARG A 26 -18.67 -1.26 -1.79
N HIS A 27 -18.24 -2.46 -2.13
CA HIS A 27 -16.84 -2.81 -2.34
C HIS A 27 -16.60 -3.50 -3.68
N LEU A 28 -17.62 -4.04 -4.35
CA LEU A 28 -17.46 -4.72 -5.63
C LEU A 28 -18.16 -3.95 -6.76
N PHE A 29 -17.42 -3.70 -7.83
CA PHE A 29 -17.88 -2.91 -8.97
C PHE A 29 -17.49 -3.58 -10.28
N ARG A 30 -18.36 -3.44 -11.27
CA ARG A 30 -18.07 -3.76 -12.67
C ARG A 30 -18.03 -2.45 -13.46
N PHE A 31 -16.97 -2.25 -14.25
CA PHE A 31 -16.90 -1.19 -15.26
C PHE A 31 -17.00 -1.82 -16.65
N PRO A 32 -18.22 -1.90 -17.23
CA PRO A 32 -18.44 -2.63 -18.49
C PRO A 32 -17.63 -2.05 -19.65
N HIS A 33 -17.54 -0.71 -19.73
CA HIS A 33 -16.82 -0.01 -20.79
C HIS A 33 -15.29 -0.21 -20.74
N MET A 34 -14.75 -0.66 -19.61
CA MET A 34 -13.33 -1.03 -19.46
C MET A 34 -13.10 -2.54 -19.45
N GLY A 35 -14.17 -3.34 -19.49
CA GLY A 35 -14.07 -4.77 -19.27
C GLY A 35 -13.52 -5.15 -17.89
N MET A 36 -13.57 -4.27 -16.89
CA MET A 36 -12.84 -4.43 -15.61
C MET A 36 -13.75 -4.72 -14.41
N TRP A 37 -13.34 -5.66 -13.56
CA TRP A 37 -13.87 -5.86 -12.21
C TRP A 37 -12.97 -5.14 -11.21
N THR A 38 -13.58 -4.47 -10.24
CA THR A 38 -12.89 -3.71 -9.20
C THR A 38 -13.42 -4.11 -7.85
N LYS A 39 -12.52 -4.59 -7.00
CA LYS A 39 -12.80 -4.86 -5.59
C LYS A 39 -12.03 -3.84 -4.74
N LEU A 40 -12.76 -3.06 -3.96
CA LEU A 40 -12.19 -2.20 -2.94
C LEU A 40 -11.78 -3.03 -1.73
N ARG A 41 -10.60 -2.71 -1.18
CA ARG A 41 -10.07 -3.37 0.00
C ARG A 41 -10.99 -3.10 1.22
N PRO A 42 -11.33 -4.13 2.02
CA PRO A 42 -12.15 -3.95 3.21
C PRO A 42 -11.61 -2.84 4.14
N GLY A 43 -12.51 -2.01 4.65
CA GLY A 43 -12.16 -0.87 5.53
C GLY A 43 -11.86 0.45 4.81
N VAL A 44 -11.88 0.48 3.47
CA VAL A 44 -11.56 1.68 2.66
C VAL A 44 -12.36 2.92 3.06
N TRP A 45 -13.65 2.78 3.34
CA TRP A 45 -14.51 3.92 3.61
C TRP A 45 -14.18 4.60 4.94
N ASN A 46 -13.98 3.80 6.00
CA ASN A 46 -13.52 4.31 7.29
C ASN A 46 -12.08 4.86 7.21
N PHE A 47 -11.21 4.20 6.44
CA PHE A 47 -9.85 4.69 6.20
C PHE A 47 -9.89 6.09 5.56
N LEU A 48 -10.61 6.27 4.45
CA LEU A 48 -10.68 7.54 3.74
C LEU A 48 -11.33 8.64 4.59
N GLU A 49 -12.42 8.34 5.29
CA GLU A 49 -13.10 9.31 6.17
C GLU A 49 -12.18 9.83 7.28
N LYS A 50 -11.40 8.95 7.90
CA LYS A 50 -10.49 9.34 8.98
C LYS A 50 -9.23 10.00 8.45
N ALA A 51 -8.63 9.44 7.39
CA ALA A 51 -7.45 10.01 6.76
C ALA A 51 -7.72 11.43 6.24
N SER A 52 -8.90 11.71 5.67
CA SER A 52 -9.24 13.04 5.16
C SER A 52 -9.35 14.12 6.24
N LYS A 53 -9.47 13.74 7.52
CA LYS A 53 -9.47 14.69 8.66
C LYS A 53 -8.06 15.07 9.10
N LEU A 54 -7.06 14.33 8.64
CA LEU A 54 -5.66 14.44 9.07
C LEU A 54 -4.74 14.86 7.92
N PHE A 55 -5.07 14.47 6.69
CA PHE A 55 -4.21 14.65 5.52
C PHE A 55 -4.97 15.26 4.35
N GLU A 56 -4.26 16.08 3.57
CA GLU A 56 -4.66 16.35 2.19
C GLU A 56 -4.34 15.11 1.34
N MET A 57 -5.37 14.51 0.73
CA MET A 57 -5.21 13.22 0.06
C MET A 57 -4.97 13.36 -1.45
N HIS A 58 -4.00 12.59 -1.95
CA HIS A 58 -3.70 12.41 -3.37
C HIS A 58 -3.94 10.97 -3.80
N LEU A 59 -4.47 10.78 -5.01
CA LEU A 59 -4.56 9.47 -5.65
C LEU A 59 -3.47 9.37 -6.71
N TYR A 60 -2.44 8.54 -6.49
CA TYR A 60 -1.35 8.32 -7.45
C TYR A 60 -1.33 6.88 -7.95
N THR A 61 -1.69 6.67 -9.22
CA THR A 61 -1.67 5.35 -9.87
C THR A 61 -0.76 5.29 -11.10
N MET A 62 -0.18 4.11 -11.35
CA MET A 62 0.49 3.80 -12.63
C MET A 62 -0.51 3.42 -13.74
N GLY A 63 -1.81 3.36 -13.43
CA GLY A 63 -2.87 3.20 -14.42
C GLY A 63 -3.02 4.45 -15.29
N ASN A 64 -3.67 4.29 -16.44
CA ASN A 64 -3.96 5.40 -17.35
C ASN A 64 -4.99 6.38 -16.76
N LYS A 65 -5.16 7.53 -17.43
CA LYS A 65 -6.08 8.59 -17.00
C LYS A 65 -7.53 8.14 -16.88
N LEU A 66 -8.00 7.29 -17.80
CA LEU A 66 -9.36 6.73 -17.76
C LEU A 66 -9.59 5.92 -16.47
N TYR A 67 -8.68 5.00 -16.17
CA TYR A 67 -8.72 4.21 -14.95
C TYR A 67 -8.72 5.07 -13.69
N ALA A 68 -7.80 6.04 -13.61
CA ALA A 68 -7.69 6.91 -12.45
C ALA A 68 -8.97 7.73 -12.23
N THR A 69 -9.59 8.19 -13.32
CA THR A 69 -10.84 8.95 -13.27
C THR A 69 -12.01 8.11 -12.77
N GLU A 70 -12.16 6.87 -13.26
CA GLU A 70 -13.22 5.97 -12.78
C GLU A 70 -13.03 5.60 -11.31
N MET A 71 -11.79 5.33 -10.88
CA MET A 71 -11.50 5.06 -9.48
C MET A 71 -11.76 6.27 -8.57
N ALA A 72 -11.42 7.49 -9.02
CA ALA A 72 -11.72 8.70 -8.27
C ALA A 72 -13.24 8.90 -8.08
N LYS A 73 -14.05 8.64 -9.11
CA LYS A 73 -15.53 8.71 -9.00
C LYS A 73 -16.09 7.70 -8.01
N VAL A 74 -15.53 6.49 -7.97
CA VAL A 74 -15.96 5.45 -7.03
C VAL A 74 -15.59 5.82 -5.60
N LEU A 75 -14.35 6.25 -5.36
CA LEU A 75 -13.83 6.51 -4.02
C LEU A 75 -14.30 7.87 -3.46
N ASP A 76 -14.52 8.85 -4.32
CA ASP A 76 -14.86 10.23 -3.95
C ASP A 76 -15.93 10.81 -4.91
N PRO A 77 -17.18 10.32 -4.84
CA PRO A 77 -18.24 10.73 -5.76
C PRO A 77 -18.61 12.22 -5.66
N LYS A 78 -18.26 12.88 -4.55
CA LYS A 78 -18.50 14.32 -4.34
C LYS A 78 -17.28 15.18 -4.71
N GLY A 79 -16.12 14.58 -4.99
CA GLY A 79 -14.89 15.29 -5.30
C GLY A 79 -14.28 16.06 -4.12
N VAL A 80 -14.62 15.71 -2.88
CA VAL A 80 -14.17 16.43 -1.67
C VAL A 80 -12.86 15.86 -1.13
N LEU A 81 -12.67 14.55 -1.24
CA LEU A 81 -11.51 13.84 -0.70
C LEU A 81 -10.23 14.15 -1.49
N PHE A 82 -10.29 14.06 -2.82
CA PHE A 82 -9.13 14.27 -3.68
C PHE A 82 -9.12 15.65 -4.32
N ALA A 83 -10.27 16.30 -4.50
CA ALA A 83 -10.38 17.65 -5.08
C ALA A 83 -9.54 17.86 -6.37
N GLY A 84 -9.50 16.85 -7.24
CA GLY A 84 -8.73 16.89 -8.50
C GLY A 84 -7.25 16.49 -8.38
N ARG A 85 -6.75 16.19 -7.18
CA ARG A 85 -5.36 15.75 -6.92
C ARG A 85 -5.18 14.27 -7.24
N VAL A 86 -5.34 13.95 -8.53
CA VAL A 86 -5.24 12.61 -9.09
C VAL A 86 -4.09 12.58 -10.11
N ILE A 87 -3.07 11.80 -9.81
CA ILE A 87 -1.90 11.59 -10.65
C ILE A 87 -2.01 10.20 -11.28
N SER A 88 -1.97 10.15 -12.61
CA SER A 88 -2.04 8.93 -13.40
C SER A 88 -0.88 8.86 -14.38
N ARG A 89 -0.56 7.66 -14.87
CA ARG A 89 0.36 7.53 -16.00
C ARG A 89 -0.25 8.22 -17.23
N GLY A 90 0.47 9.19 -17.80
CA GLY A 90 0.07 9.88 -19.04
C GLY A 90 0.01 8.92 -20.24
N ASP A 91 -0.79 9.29 -21.24
CA ASP A 91 -0.96 8.50 -22.48
C ASP A 91 0.24 8.67 -23.44
N ASP A 92 1.03 9.75 -23.30
CA ASP A 92 2.26 10.02 -24.07
C ASP A 92 3.48 9.32 -23.45
N ALA A 93 3.78 8.14 -23.98
CA ALA A 93 4.73 7.19 -23.41
C ALA A 93 6.15 7.24 -24.00
N GLU A 94 6.66 8.42 -24.41
CA GLU A 94 7.96 8.46 -25.13
C GLU A 94 9.13 9.11 -24.40
N THR A 95 8.97 9.87 -23.30
CA THR A 95 10.10 10.72 -22.82
C THR A 95 10.45 10.72 -21.33
N VAL A 96 9.73 10.00 -20.45
CA VAL A 96 10.06 9.95 -19.02
C VAL A 96 10.05 8.50 -18.53
N ASP A 97 10.85 8.16 -17.52
CA ASP A 97 10.96 6.83 -16.92
C ASP A 97 9.60 6.31 -16.42
N THR A 98 8.80 5.76 -17.34
CA THR A 98 7.37 5.43 -17.16
C THR A 98 7.09 4.28 -16.17
N LYS A 99 8.10 3.87 -15.39
CA LYS A 99 8.05 2.76 -14.43
C LYS A 99 8.23 3.21 -12.99
N SER A 100 8.55 4.47 -12.75
CA SER A 100 8.73 5.05 -11.42
C SER A 100 7.70 6.14 -11.14
N LYS A 101 7.55 6.45 -9.86
CA LYS A 101 6.78 7.54 -9.26
C LYS A 101 7.75 8.40 -8.45
N ASP A 102 7.41 9.65 -8.34
CA ASP A 102 8.09 10.64 -7.50
C ASP A 102 7.04 11.54 -6.83
N LEU A 103 7.51 12.53 -6.07
CA LEU A 103 6.64 13.53 -5.45
C LEU A 103 6.46 14.77 -6.33
N GLU A 104 6.82 14.72 -7.61
CA GLU A 104 6.53 15.80 -8.54
C GLU A 104 5.01 15.90 -8.76
N GLY A 105 4.47 17.12 -8.61
CA GLY A 105 3.02 17.35 -8.66
C GLY A 105 2.26 17.01 -7.37
N VAL A 106 2.95 16.52 -6.33
CA VAL A 106 2.41 16.42 -4.97
C VAL A 106 2.65 17.76 -4.25
N LEU A 107 1.57 18.41 -3.82
CA LEU A 107 1.64 19.60 -2.98
C LEU A 107 2.30 19.28 -1.62
N GLY A 108 3.21 20.15 -1.18
CA GLY A 108 3.89 20.05 0.12
C GLY A 108 5.39 19.76 0.02
N MET A 109 6.08 19.90 1.15
CA MET A 109 7.50 19.52 1.26
C MET A 109 7.60 18.01 1.45
N GLU A 110 8.63 17.35 0.91
CA GLU A 110 8.83 15.91 1.14
C GLU A 110 8.88 15.55 2.62
N SER A 111 9.35 16.45 3.48
CA SER A 111 9.36 16.30 4.93
C SER A 111 7.96 16.17 5.56
N SER A 112 6.89 16.47 4.82
CA SER A 112 5.50 16.43 5.26
C SER A 112 4.62 15.41 4.52
N VAL A 113 5.20 14.65 3.58
CA VAL A 113 4.45 13.72 2.72
C VAL A 113 4.61 12.28 3.19
N VAL A 114 3.49 11.58 3.37
CA VAL A 114 3.44 10.13 3.64
C VAL A 114 2.89 9.41 2.41
N ILE A 115 3.53 8.32 2.02
CA ILE A 115 3.11 7.47 0.89
C ILE A 115 2.62 6.14 1.44
N ILE A 116 1.49 5.64 0.94
CA ILE A 116 1.01 4.28 1.20
C ILE A 116 0.93 3.55 -0.14
N ASP A 117 1.78 2.55 -0.34
CA ASP A 117 1.89 1.80 -1.61
C ASP A 117 2.39 0.37 -1.33
N ASP A 118 1.94 -0.60 -2.13
CA ASP A 118 2.39 -2.00 -2.02
C ASP A 118 3.71 -2.26 -2.77
N SER A 119 4.20 -1.29 -3.54
CA SER A 119 5.30 -1.47 -4.48
C SER A 119 6.46 -0.52 -4.21
N VAL A 120 7.41 -0.94 -3.37
CA VAL A 120 8.67 -0.19 -3.11
C VAL A 120 9.42 0.16 -4.40
N ARG A 121 9.37 -0.73 -5.40
CA ARG A 121 10.11 -0.58 -6.66
C ARG A 121 9.70 0.64 -7.48
N VAL A 122 8.47 1.13 -7.35
CA VAL A 122 8.03 2.31 -8.10
C VAL A 122 8.43 3.61 -7.42
N TRP A 123 8.97 3.58 -6.20
CA TRP A 123 9.42 4.77 -5.46
C TRP A 123 10.93 4.73 -5.21
N PRO A 124 11.78 4.87 -6.25
CA PRO A 124 13.23 4.71 -6.11
C PRO A 124 13.87 5.76 -5.19
N HIS A 125 13.33 6.99 -5.18
CA HIS A 125 13.90 8.14 -4.47
C HIS A 125 13.17 8.51 -3.18
N ASN A 126 11.93 8.04 -2.96
CA ASN A 126 11.09 8.41 -1.82
C ASN A 126 10.77 7.24 -0.88
N LYS A 127 11.66 6.24 -0.79
CA LYS A 127 11.47 5.06 0.08
C LYS A 127 11.30 5.41 1.55
N LEU A 128 11.92 6.50 2.01
CA LEU A 128 11.84 6.95 3.40
C LEU A 128 10.47 7.56 3.75
N ASN A 129 9.68 7.95 2.76
CA ASN A 129 8.30 8.43 2.93
C ASN A 129 7.27 7.30 2.87
N LEU A 130 7.70 6.07 2.56
CA LEU A 130 6.82 4.98 2.18
C LEU A 130 6.44 4.06 3.36
N ILE A 131 5.14 3.98 3.62
CA ILE A 131 4.52 2.91 4.39
C ILE A 131 4.17 1.79 3.42
N VAL A 132 4.96 0.72 3.46
CA VAL A 132 4.74 -0.46 2.61
C VAL A 132 3.57 -1.27 3.16
N VAL A 133 2.57 -1.51 2.33
CA VAL A 133 1.41 -2.35 2.68
C VAL A 133 1.42 -3.66 1.91
N GLU A 134 0.80 -4.69 2.48
CA GLU A 134 0.62 -5.95 1.76
C GLU A 134 -0.24 -5.73 0.51
N ARG A 135 0.16 -6.35 -0.61
CA ARG A 135 -0.59 -6.28 -1.86
C ARG A 135 -1.93 -6.96 -1.73
N TYR A 136 -2.99 -6.24 -2.04
CA TYR A 136 -4.34 -6.78 -2.05
C TYR A 136 -4.58 -7.66 -3.29
N THR A 137 -4.67 -8.98 -3.11
CA THR A 137 -4.79 -9.96 -4.21
C THR A 137 -6.13 -10.68 -4.19
N TYR A 138 -7.21 -9.93 -4.39
CA TYR A 138 -8.55 -10.49 -4.42
C TYR A 138 -8.79 -11.41 -5.62
N PHE A 139 -8.40 -10.97 -6.82
CA PHE A 139 -8.66 -11.69 -8.06
C PHE A 139 -7.58 -12.74 -8.38
N PRO A 140 -7.97 -13.93 -8.86
CA PRO A 140 -7.02 -14.98 -9.26
C PRO A 140 -6.06 -14.54 -10.37
N CYS A 141 -6.56 -13.78 -11.36
CA CYS A 141 -5.74 -13.29 -12.47
C CYS A 141 -4.61 -12.37 -11.99
N SER A 142 -4.89 -11.46 -11.06
CA SER A 142 -3.87 -10.59 -10.46
C SER A 142 -2.84 -11.39 -9.68
N ARG A 143 -3.28 -12.37 -8.86
CA ARG A 143 -2.38 -13.21 -8.09
C ARG A 143 -1.40 -13.98 -8.98
N ARG A 144 -1.90 -14.57 -10.08
CA ARG A 144 -1.08 -15.26 -11.10
C ARG A 144 -0.12 -14.31 -11.81
N GLN A 145 -0.56 -13.11 -12.17
CA GLN A 145 0.28 -12.10 -12.84
C GLN A 145 1.50 -11.72 -11.99
N PHE A 146 1.36 -11.72 -10.66
CA PHE A 146 2.46 -11.46 -9.73
C PHE A 146 3.26 -12.71 -9.34
N GLY A 147 2.97 -13.88 -9.93
CA GLY A 147 3.68 -15.13 -9.64
C GLY A 147 3.51 -15.64 -8.21
N LEU A 148 2.43 -15.25 -7.53
CA LEU A 148 2.19 -15.63 -6.13
C LEU A 148 1.55 -17.02 -6.05
N PRO A 149 2.08 -17.96 -5.23
CA PRO A 149 1.55 -19.31 -5.11
C PRO A 149 0.23 -19.36 -4.32
N GLY A 150 -0.57 -20.41 -4.51
CA GLY A 150 -1.81 -20.64 -3.77
C GLY A 150 -3.01 -19.80 -4.24
N PRO A 151 -4.19 -19.98 -3.62
CA PRO A 151 -5.44 -19.37 -4.07
C PRO A 151 -5.54 -17.87 -3.73
N SER A 152 -6.37 -17.13 -4.47
CA SER A 152 -6.71 -15.73 -4.19
C SER A 152 -7.83 -15.59 -3.13
N LEU A 153 -8.08 -14.37 -2.65
CA LEU A 153 -9.15 -14.13 -1.65
C LEU A 153 -10.54 -14.48 -2.19
N LEU A 154 -10.76 -14.31 -3.50
CA LEU A 154 -11.98 -14.77 -4.18
C LEU A 154 -12.11 -16.30 -4.17
N GLU A 155 -11.02 -17.03 -4.44
CA GLU A 155 -11.01 -18.50 -4.52
C GLU A 155 -11.23 -19.17 -3.15
N ILE A 156 -10.76 -18.55 -2.06
CA ILE A 156 -10.98 -19.05 -0.70
C ILE A 156 -12.26 -18.52 -0.04
N ASP A 157 -12.99 -17.63 -0.72
CA ASP A 157 -14.16 -16.91 -0.20
C ASP A 157 -13.94 -16.28 1.19
N HIS A 158 -12.75 -15.71 1.40
CA HIS A 158 -12.35 -15.10 2.67
C HIS A 158 -11.52 -13.85 2.39
N ASP A 159 -12.06 -12.69 2.78
CA ASP A 159 -11.48 -11.37 2.56
C ASP A 159 -10.90 -10.80 3.86
N GLU A 160 -10.19 -9.68 3.78
CA GLU A 160 -9.68 -8.99 4.96
C GLU A 160 -10.81 -8.48 5.88
N ARG A 161 -10.55 -8.43 7.19
CA ARG A 161 -11.50 -7.83 8.14
C ARG A 161 -11.35 -6.30 8.16
N PRO A 162 -12.44 -5.50 8.11
CA PRO A 162 -12.34 -4.04 8.10
C PRO A 162 -11.65 -3.41 9.32
N ASP A 163 -11.71 -4.06 10.48
CA ASP A 163 -11.26 -3.57 11.78
C ASP A 163 -9.84 -4.03 12.16
N THR A 164 -9.36 -5.13 11.58
CA THR A 164 -8.00 -5.67 11.84
C THR A 164 -7.17 -5.91 10.58
N GLY A 165 -7.71 -5.58 9.40
CA GLY A 165 -7.05 -5.77 8.11
C GLY A 165 -5.99 -4.71 7.86
N THR A 166 -5.41 -4.74 6.66
CA THR A 166 -4.26 -3.88 6.36
C THR A 166 -4.61 -2.41 6.42
N LEU A 167 -5.79 -1.98 5.97
CA LEU A 167 -6.19 -0.57 6.05
C LEU A 167 -6.40 -0.10 7.50
N ALA A 168 -6.90 -0.96 8.39
CA ALA A 168 -7.01 -0.61 9.81
C ALA A 168 -5.63 -0.42 10.45
N SER A 169 -4.69 -1.31 10.14
CA SER A 169 -3.29 -1.20 10.58
C SER A 169 -2.61 0.05 10.02
N SER A 170 -2.78 0.32 8.72
CA SER A 170 -2.25 1.53 8.07
C SER A 170 -2.83 2.81 8.66
N LEU A 171 -4.13 2.83 8.96
CA LEU A 171 -4.79 3.95 9.62
C LEU A 171 -4.14 4.26 10.97
N GLY A 172 -3.95 3.23 11.81
CA GLY A 172 -3.30 3.43 13.11
C GLY A 172 -1.87 3.96 12.99
N VAL A 173 -1.13 3.57 11.94
CA VAL A 173 0.21 4.10 11.66
C VAL A 173 0.15 5.57 11.28
N ILE A 174 -0.71 5.97 10.33
CA ILE A 174 -0.79 7.38 9.91
C ILE A 174 -1.33 8.31 11.00
N GLU A 175 -2.24 7.82 11.85
CA GLU A 175 -2.72 8.57 13.02
C GLU A 175 -1.58 8.89 14.00
N ARG A 176 -0.69 7.91 14.28
CA ARG A 176 0.50 8.14 15.12
C ARG A 176 1.51 9.07 14.48
N ILE A 177 1.78 8.90 13.18
CA ILE A 177 2.71 9.78 12.44
C ILE A 177 2.20 11.22 12.47
N HIS A 178 0.92 11.43 12.16
CA HIS A 178 0.30 12.75 12.22
C HIS A 178 0.42 13.36 13.61
N HIS A 179 0.08 12.60 14.66
CA HIS A 179 0.20 13.07 16.04
C HIS A 179 1.63 13.50 16.37
N ASN A 180 2.63 12.66 16.07
CA ASN A 180 4.03 12.95 16.35
C ASN A 180 4.55 14.15 15.56
N PHE A 181 4.09 14.32 14.30
CA PHE A 181 4.49 15.43 13.45
C PHE A 181 4.01 16.76 14.02
N PHE A 182 2.74 16.85 14.40
CA PHE A 182 2.15 18.07 14.94
C PHE A 182 2.40 18.30 16.44
N ALA A 183 2.97 17.31 17.14
CA ALA A 183 3.48 17.49 18.50
C ALA A 183 4.87 18.16 18.53
N SER A 184 5.55 18.29 17.39
CA SER A 184 6.83 18.99 17.29
C SER A 184 6.68 20.49 17.60
N GLU A 185 7.65 21.06 18.31
CA GLU A 185 7.67 22.50 18.62
C GLU A 185 7.90 23.36 17.37
N SER A 186 8.63 22.83 16.38
CA SER A 186 8.90 23.48 15.09
C SER A 186 8.44 22.60 13.94
N LEU A 187 7.51 23.11 13.14
CA LEU A 187 7.04 22.45 11.92
C LEU A 187 8.00 22.63 10.74
N GLU A 188 8.98 23.54 10.84
CA GLU A 188 10.00 23.76 9.81
C GLU A 188 11.14 22.74 9.91
N GLU A 189 11.39 22.21 11.11
CA GLU A 189 12.48 21.27 11.38
C GLU A 189 12.02 19.81 11.42
N VAL A 190 10.72 19.57 11.60
CA VAL A 190 10.17 18.22 11.67
C VAL A 190 10.15 17.55 10.29
N ASP A 191 10.57 16.28 10.27
CA ASP A 191 10.59 15.48 9.06
C ASP A 191 9.90 14.13 9.31
N VAL A 192 8.85 13.88 8.54
CA VAL A 192 8.03 12.67 8.62
C VAL A 192 8.85 11.40 8.37
N ARG A 193 9.95 11.49 7.59
CA ARG A 193 10.87 10.38 7.34
C ARG A 193 11.57 9.93 8.62
N ASN A 194 11.94 10.89 9.47
CA ASN A 194 12.54 10.60 10.78
C ASN A 194 11.51 10.00 11.74
N ILE A 195 10.28 10.47 11.70
CA ILE A 195 9.16 9.93 12.50
C ILE A 195 8.88 8.48 12.08
N LEU A 196 8.75 8.23 10.78
CA LEU A 196 8.56 6.89 10.21
C LEU A 196 9.67 5.93 10.63
N ALA A 197 10.93 6.34 10.49
CA ALA A 197 12.08 5.53 10.91
C ALA A 197 12.05 5.23 12.42
N SER A 198 11.65 6.21 13.24
CA SER A 198 11.50 6.03 14.70
C SER A 198 10.38 5.04 15.04
N GLU A 199 9.22 5.14 14.40
CA GLU A 199 8.11 4.20 14.58
C GLU A 199 8.46 2.79 14.11
N GLN A 200 9.21 2.66 13.00
CA GLN A 200 9.69 1.37 12.49
C GLN A 200 10.60 0.67 13.50
N ARG A 201 11.55 1.40 14.10
CA ARG A 201 12.47 0.86 15.11
C ARG A 201 11.78 0.30 16.35
N LYS A 202 10.56 0.74 16.67
CA LYS A 202 9.82 0.21 17.83
C LYS A 202 9.26 -1.20 17.61
N ILE A 203 9.23 -1.69 16.37
CA ILE A 203 8.52 -2.92 16.01
C ILE A 203 9.27 -4.16 16.52
N LEU A 204 10.59 -4.19 16.35
CA LEU A 204 11.46 -5.28 16.79
C LEU A 204 12.45 -4.81 17.88
N ASP A 205 12.16 -3.69 18.54
CA ASP A 205 12.99 -3.20 19.64
C ASP A 205 13.15 -4.28 20.72
N GLY A 206 14.38 -4.43 21.22
CA GLY A 206 14.74 -5.50 22.15
C GLY A 206 14.77 -6.92 21.57
N CYS A 207 14.42 -7.14 20.29
CA CYS A 207 14.53 -8.46 19.67
C CYS A 207 15.97 -8.73 19.24
N ARG A 208 16.50 -9.90 19.61
CA ARG A 208 17.76 -10.43 19.07
C ARG A 208 17.45 -11.50 18.01
N ILE A 209 17.89 -11.29 16.77
CA ILE A 209 17.55 -12.17 15.64
C ILE A 209 18.80 -12.91 15.14
N VAL A 210 18.67 -14.22 14.96
CA VAL A 210 19.64 -15.08 14.29
C VAL A 210 18.97 -15.68 13.06
N PHE A 211 19.64 -15.59 11.91
CA PHE A 211 19.15 -16.19 10.68
C PHE A 211 19.78 -17.57 10.46
N SER A 212 18.95 -18.61 10.42
CA SER A 212 19.39 -20.00 10.19
C SER A 212 18.86 -20.50 8.86
N ARG A 213 19.77 -20.96 7.99
CA ARG A 213 19.46 -21.48 6.64
C ARG A 213 18.73 -20.50 5.70
N VAL A 214 18.78 -19.21 6.02
CA VAL A 214 18.24 -18.13 5.18
C VAL A 214 19.29 -17.62 4.21
N PHE A 215 20.55 -17.57 4.64
CA PHE A 215 21.68 -17.09 3.84
C PHE A 215 22.58 -18.27 3.41
N PRO A 216 23.21 -18.20 2.23
CA PRO A 216 24.23 -19.15 1.82
C PRO A 216 25.27 -19.40 2.93
N VAL A 217 25.61 -20.67 3.14
CA VAL A 217 26.64 -21.04 4.13
C VAL A 217 27.98 -20.48 3.66
N GLY A 218 28.62 -19.64 4.49
CA GLY A 218 29.87 -18.96 4.14
C GLY A 218 29.71 -17.56 3.52
N GLU A 219 28.50 -16.98 3.57
CA GLU A 219 28.29 -15.55 3.26
C GLU A 219 29.26 -14.70 4.09
N ALA A 220 30.18 -13.99 3.43
CA ALA A 220 31.21 -13.20 4.13
C ALA A 220 30.62 -12.00 4.88
N ASN A 221 29.50 -11.46 4.39
CA ASN A 221 28.87 -10.25 4.92
C ASN A 221 27.35 -10.44 5.10
N PRO A 222 26.90 -11.27 6.07
CA PRO A 222 25.47 -11.53 6.29
C PRO A 222 24.69 -10.26 6.67
N HIS A 223 25.36 -9.26 7.23
CA HIS A 223 24.79 -7.95 7.56
C HIS A 223 24.37 -7.12 6.33
N LEU A 224 24.91 -7.42 5.15
CA LEU A 224 24.49 -6.79 3.89
C LEU A 224 23.25 -7.46 3.29
N HIS A 225 22.79 -8.59 3.85
CA HIS A 225 21.62 -9.29 3.33
C HIS A 225 20.35 -8.44 3.58
N PRO A 226 19.43 -8.30 2.61
CA PRO A 226 18.25 -7.44 2.74
C PRO A 226 17.38 -7.73 3.97
N LEU A 227 17.22 -9.01 4.33
CA LEU A 227 16.46 -9.40 5.53
C LEU A 227 17.15 -8.98 6.83
N TRP A 228 18.48 -8.99 6.89
CA TRP A 228 19.23 -8.51 8.04
C TRP A 228 19.05 -7.01 8.20
N GLN A 229 19.26 -6.26 7.11
CA GLN A 229 19.09 -4.81 7.09
C GLN A 229 17.65 -4.40 7.42
N THR A 230 16.66 -5.15 6.93
CA THR A 230 15.25 -4.91 7.26
C THR A 230 14.98 -5.15 8.74
N ALA A 231 15.51 -6.24 9.31
CA ALA A 231 15.35 -6.53 10.74
C ALA A 231 15.95 -5.40 11.61
N GLU A 232 17.17 -4.95 11.30
CA GLU A 232 17.81 -3.84 12.02
C GLU A 232 17.10 -2.49 11.81
N GLN A 233 16.62 -2.21 10.60
CA GLN A 233 15.80 -1.03 10.33
C GLN A 233 14.55 -0.99 11.22
N PHE A 234 13.97 -2.16 11.51
CA PHE A 234 12.80 -2.31 12.37
C PHE A 234 13.16 -2.46 13.87
N GLY A 235 14.43 -2.26 14.24
CA GLY A 235 14.89 -2.15 15.63
C GLY A 235 15.49 -3.42 16.22
N ALA A 236 15.59 -4.51 15.46
CA ALA A 236 16.21 -5.73 15.96
C ALA A 236 17.74 -5.58 16.08
N SER A 237 18.34 -6.33 17.00
CA SER A 237 19.78 -6.60 17.02
C SER A 237 20.05 -7.95 16.36
N CYS A 238 20.62 -7.95 15.17
CA CYS A 238 20.94 -9.20 14.47
C CYS A 238 22.33 -9.72 14.88
N THR A 239 22.46 -11.04 15.01
CA THR A 239 23.74 -11.68 15.39
C THR A 239 23.93 -13.02 14.68
N ASN A 240 25.19 -13.44 14.54
CA ASN A 240 25.59 -14.74 14.01
C ASN A 240 25.80 -15.79 15.11
N GLN A 241 25.73 -15.38 16.37
CA GLN A 241 25.94 -16.26 17.52
C GLN A 241 24.58 -16.63 18.11
N ILE A 242 24.36 -17.92 18.30
CA ILE A 242 23.31 -18.41 19.19
C ILE A 242 23.92 -18.37 20.58
N ASP A 243 23.26 -17.73 21.55
CA ASP A 243 23.76 -17.71 22.93
C ASP A 243 23.96 -19.17 23.40
N ASP A 244 25.16 -19.48 23.91
CA ASP A 244 25.43 -20.76 24.57
C ASP A 244 24.60 -20.80 25.86
N GLN A 245 23.47 -21.53 25.87
CA GLN A 245 22.79 -21.90 27.11
C GLN A 245 23.57 -23.00 27.84
#